data_AF-A0A358XPX4-F1
#
_entry.id   AF-A0A358XPX4-F1
#
_cell.length_a   1.000
_cell.length_b   1.000
_cell.length_c   1.000
_cell.angle_alpha   90.00
_cell.angle_beta   90.00
_cell.angle_gamma   90.00
#
_symmetry.space_group_name_H-M   'P 1'
#
loop_
_entity.id
_entity.type
_entity.pdbx_description
1 polymer ?
#
loop_
_entity_poly.entity_id
_entity_poly.type
_entity_poly.pdbx_seq_one_letter_code
_entity_poly.pdbx_strand_id
1 'polypeptide(L)'
;LRHVTQSAFTRRIQNIENSLGFQILKRYSKNIDFTEAGQVLLASAKNIQNQLTTTIKYLEKNVKHDELTVKFAVSHSLITQ
;
A
#
# COMPACT_ATOMS: atom_id res chain seq x y z
N LEU A 1 10.85 -8.29 7.32
CA LEU A 1 10.05 -8.89 8.41
C LEU A 1 9.16 -7.82 9.02
N ARG A 2 7.92 -8.14 9.40
CA ARG A 2 7.03 -7.19 10.10
C ARG A 2 7.34 -7.26 11.60
N HIS A 3 7.85 -6.19 12.20
CA HIS A 3 8.18 -6.13 13.65
C HIS A 3 6.90 -5.96 14.48
N VAL A 4 6.09 -7.01 14.60
CA VAL A 4 4.83 -6.97 15.35
C VAL A 4 4.71 -8.24 16.18
N THR A 5 4.38 -8.09 17.47
CA THR A 5 4.13 -9.23 18.36
C THR A 5 2.85 -9.96 17.95
N GLN A 6 2.75 -11.25 18.30
CA GLN A 6 1.55 -12.04 18.03
C GLN A 6 0.28 -11.44 18.66
N SER A 7 0.38 -10.89 19.88
CA SER A 7 -0.74 -10.23 20.56
C SER A 7 -1.19 -8.97 19.83
N ALA A 8 -0.25 -8.15 19.36
CA ALA A 8 -0.56 -6.95 18.58
C ALA A 8 -1.18 -7.31 17.22
N PHE A 9 -0.71 -8.36 16.56
CA PHE A 9 -1.32 -8.85 15.33
C PHE A 9 -2.75 -9.34 15.54
N THR A 10 -2.96 -10.15 16.58
CA THR A 10 -4.28 -10.69 16.94
C THR A 10 -5.28 -9.56 17.23
N ARG A 11 -4.88 -8.55 17.99
CA ARG A 11 -5.71 -7.38 18.30
C ARG A 11 -6.12 -6.60 17.04
N ARG A 12 -5.22 -6.47 16.06
CA ARG A 12 -5.54 -5.81 14.79
C ARG A 12 -6.60 -6.59 14.00
N ILE A 13 -6.50 -7.92 13.94
CA ILE A 13 -7.50 -8.76 13.29
C ILE A 13 -8.85 -8.64 14.01
N GLN A 14 -8.86 -8.73 15.34
CA GLN A 14 -10.10 -8.60 16.12
C GLN A 14 -10.78 -7.24 15.91
N ASN A 15 -10.01 -6.15 15.84
CA ASN A 15 -10.56 -4.83 15.54
C ASN A 15 -11.23 -4.77 14.15
N ILE A 16 -10.64 -5.44 13.15
CA ILE A 16 -11.23 -5.55 11.81
C ILE A 16 -12.54 -6.35 11.87
N GLU A 17 -12.52 -7.51 12.55
CA GLU A 17 -13.72 -8.35 12.73
C GLU A 17 -14.85 -7.59 13.43
N ASN A 18 -14.53 -6.85 14.51
CA ASN A 18 -15.49 -6.03 15.24
C ASN A 18 -16.07 -4.91 14.38
N SER A 19 -15.25 -4.26 13.54
CA SER A 19 -15.70 -3.18 12.68
C SER A 19 -16.57 -3.68 11.52
N LEU A 20 -16.30 -4.90 11.03
CA LEU A 20 -17.08 -5.54 9.98
C LEU A 20 -18.37 -6.18 10.50
N GLY A 21 -18.41 -6.57 11.77
CA GLY A 21 -19.50 -7.37 12.33
C GLY A 21 -19.46 -8.85 11.92
N PHE A 22 -18.37 -9.31 11.29
CA PHE A 22 -18.18 -10.68 10.82
C PHE A 22 -16.84 -11.24 11.29
N GLN A 23 -16.83 -12.53 11.64
CA GLN A 23 -15.60 -13.28 11.81
C GLN A 23 -14.95 -13.54 10.44
N ILE A 24 -13.66 -13.23 10.31
CA ILE A 24 -12.92 -13.43 9.06
C ILE A 24 -11.95 -14.60 9.13
N LEU A 25 -11.59 -15.05 10.34
CA LEU A 25 -10.74 -16.22 10.58
C LEU A 25 -11.48 -17.31 11.36
N LYS A 26 -11.30 -18.56 10.94
CA LYS A 26 -11.60 -19.77 11.72
C LYS A 26 -10.32 -20.20 12.42
N ARG A 27 -10.35 -20.22 13.76
CA ARG A 27 -9.19 -20.58 14.58
C ARG A 27 -9.39 -21.98 15.14
N TYR A 28 -8.56 -22.92 14.69
CA TYR A 28 -8.48 -24.27 15.23
C TYR A 28 -7.24 -24.39 16.12
N SER A 29 -7.18 -25.44 16.93
CA SER A 29 -6.08 -25.63 17.89
C SER A 29 -4.68 -25.71 17.26
N LYS A 30 -4.59 -25.97 15.94
CA LYS A 30 -3.31 -26.04 15.19
C LYS A 30 -3.29 -25.24 13.88
N ASN A 31 -4.44 -24.80 13.38
CA ASN A 31 -4.57 -24.20 12.04
C ASN A 31 -5.45 -22.94 12.09
N ILE A 32 -5.23 -22.05 11.13
CA ILE A 32 -6.04 -20.85 10.93
C ILE A 32 -6.45 -20.81 9.47
N ASP A 33 -7.75 -20.75 9.22
CA ASP A 33 -8.34 -20.65 7.90
C ASP A 33 -9.20 -19.40 7.77
N PHE A 34 -9.46 -18.96 6.54
CA PHE A 34 -10.42 -17.87 6.30
C PHE A 34 -11.86 -18.38 6.34
N THR A 35 -12.79 -17.56 6.85
CA THR A 35 -14.22 -17.72 6.58
C THR A 35 -14.53 -17.29 5.15
N GLU A 36 -15.75 -17.52 4.66
CA GLU A 36 -16.19 -16.99 3.36
C GLU A 36 -16.09 -15.46 3.31
N ALA A 37 -16.56 -14.77 4.35
CA ALA A 37 -16.40 -13.33 4.51
C ALA A 37 -14.91 -12.93 4.52
N GLY A 38 -14.05 -13.73 5.16
CA GLY A 38 -12.61 -13.51 5.17
C GLY A 38 -11.96 -13.66 3.79
N GLN A 39 -12.43 -14.59 2.96
CA GLN A 39 -11.94 -14.73 1.58
C GLN A 39 -12.35 -13.54 0.71
N VAL A 40 -13.59 -13.06 0.85
CA VAL A 40 -14.06 -11.84 0.17
C VAL A 40 -13.23 -10.63 0.58
N LEU A 41 -13.03 -10.44 1.90
CA LEU A 41 -12.19 -9.37 2.42
C LEU A 41 -10.76 -9.47 1.91
N LEU A 42 -10.19 -10.67 1.85
CA LEU A 42 -8.83 -10.89 1.37
C LEU A 42 -8.67 -10.44 -0.09
N ALA A 43 -9.64 -10.77 -0.96
CA ALA A 43 -9.62 -10.33 -2.35
C ALA A 43 -9.66 -8.80 -2.45
N SER A 44 -10.56 -8.15 -1.70
CA SER A 44 -10.66 -6.69 -1.67
C SER A 44 -9.40 -6.03 -1.09
N ALA A 45 -8.83 -6.58 -0.02
CA ALA A 45 -7.61 -6.06 0.60
C ALA A 45 -6.39 -6.14 -0.34
N LYS A 46 -6.26 -7.24 -1.11
CA LYS A 46 -5.23 -7.36 -2.15
C LYS A 46 -5.39 -6.31 -3.25
N ASN A 47 -6.62 -6.07 -3.69
CA ASN A 47 -6.90 -5.04 -4.69
C ASN A 47 -6.53 -3.64 -4.17
N ILE A 48 -6.92 -3.30 -2.94
CA ILE A 48 -6.58 -2.01 -2.31
C ILE A 48 -5.05 -1.86 -2.17
N GLN A 49 -4.35 -2.91 -1.73
CA GLN A 49 -2.89 -2.89 -1.61
C GLN A 49 -2.23 -2.65 -2.97
N ASN A 50 -2.70 -3.33 -4.01
CA ASN A 50 -2.15 -3.19 -5.36
C ASN A 50 -2.40 -1.78 -5.92
N GLN A 51 -3.60 -1.24 -5.74
CA GLN A 51 -3.94 0.13 -6.11
C GLN A 51 -3.02 1.13 -5.40
N LEU A 52 -2.90 1.03 -4.08
CA LEU A 52 -2.03 1.91 -3.29
C LEU A 52 -0.56 1.82 -3.74
N THR A 53 -0.06 0.61 -3.97
CA THR A 53 1.32 0.39 -4.46
C THR A 53 1.53 1.03 -5.83
N THR A 54 0.54 0.91 -6.72
CA THR A 54 0.57 1.50 -8.06
C THR A 54 0.56 3.02 -7.98
N THR A 55 -0.29 3.60 -7.13
CA THR A 55 -0.35 5.04 -6.88
C THR A 55 0.99 5.56 -6.33
N ILE A 56 1.59 4.88 -5.35
CA ILE A 56 2.90 5.26 -4.81
C ILE A 56 3.95 5.26 -5.93
N LYS A 57 4.03 4.19 -6.73
CA LYS A 57 4.97 4.12 -7.88
C LYS A 57 4.73 5.23 -8.90
N TYR A 58 3.47 5.54 -9.21
CA TYR A 58 3.12 6.63 -10.09
C TYR A 58 3.58 7.98 -9.53
N LEU A 59 3.34 8.25 -8.25
CA LEU A 59 3.78 9.48 -7.59
C LEU A 59 5.31 9.56 -7.56
N GLU A 60 6.01 8.48 -7.24
CA GLU A 60 7.47 8.48 -7.27
C GLU A 60 8.04 8.75 -8.66
N LYS A 61 7.43 8.21 -9.72
CA LYS A 61 7.89 8.44 -11.09
C LYS A 61 7.61 9.87 -11.58
N ASN A 62 6.45 10.45 -11.25
CA ASN A 62 6.02 11.72 -11.83
C ASN A 62 6.30 12.93 -10.93
N VAL A 63 6.28 12.77 -9.60
CA VAL A 63 6.50 13.89 -8.65
C VAL A 63 7.98 14.05 -8.30
N LYS A 64 8.79 12.97 -8.24
CA LYS A 64 10.24 13.12 -7.98
C LYS A 64 11.04 13.58 -9.21
N HIS A 65 10.46 13.54 -10.41
CA HIS A 65 11.14 13.91 -11.66
C HIS A 65 10.81 15.32 -12.17
N ASP A 66 10.16 16.16 -11.37
CA ASP A 66 9.71 17.48 -11.85
C ASP A 66 10.61 18.67 -11.47
N GLU A 67 11.79 18.48 -10.88
CA GLU A 67 12.65 19.63 -10.53
C GLU A 67 14.13 19.44 -10.85
N LEU A 68 14.49 19.81 -12.09
CA LEU A 68 15.47 20.87 -12.37
C LEU A 68 15.48 21.20 -13.88
N THR A 69 14.34 21.65 -14.41
CA THR A 69 14.32 22.24 -15.75
C THR A 69 14.63 23.74 -15.63
N VAL A 70 15.91 24.12 -15.74
CA VAL A 70 16.29 25.53 -15.82
C VAL A 70 16.17 25.99 -17.27
N LYS A 71 15.12 26.77 -17.55
CA LYS A 71 15.01 27.51 -18.82
C LYS A 71 15.63 28.90 -18.62
N PHE A 72 16.69 29.19 -19.34
CA PHE A 72 17.29 30.51 -19.40
C PHE A 72 17.52 30.91 -20.87
N ALA A 73 17.51 32.21 -21.14
CA ALA A 73 17.80 32.76 -22.47
C ALA A 73 19.21 33.34 -22.48
N VAL A 74 19.92 33.19 -23.59
CA VAL A 74 21.29 33.70 -23.79
C VAL A 74 21.37 34.55 -25.05
N SER A 75 22.26 35.54 -25.03
CA SER A 75 22.58 36.35 -26.22
C SER A 75 23.21 35.48 -27.32
N HIS A 76 22.90 35.78 -28.58
CA HIS A 76 23.38 35.01 -29.75
C HIS A 76 24.92 34.88 -29.80
N SER A 77 25.64 35.86 -29.26
CA SER A 77 27.11 35.87 -29.15
C SER A 77 27.69 34.77 -28.25
N LEU A 78 26.90 34.17 -27.36
CA LEU A 78 27.33 33.15 -26.39
C LEU A 78 27.02 31.72 -26.84
N ILE A 79 26.39 31.52 -28.02
CA ILE A 79 25.96 30.21 -28.53
C ILE A 79 27.07 29.53 -29.37
N THR A 80 28.07 30.29 -29.83
CA THR A 80 29.03 29.85 -30.87
C THR A 80 30.47 29.66 -30.35
N GLN A 81 30.69 29.60 -29.03
CA GLN A 81 31.98 29.30 -28.41
C GLN A 81 32.11 27.82 -28.10
#